data_AF-A0A970APN1-F1
#
_entry.id   AF-A0A970APN1-F1
#
_cell.length_a   1.000
_cell.length_b   1.000
_cell.length_c   1.000
_cell.angle_alpha   90.00
_cell.angle_beta   90.00
_cell.angle_gamma   90.00
#
_symmetry.space_group_name_H-M   'P 1'
#
loop_
_entity.id
_entity.type
_entity.pdbx_description
1 polymer ?
#
loop_
_entity_poly.entity_id
_entity_poly.type
_entity_poly.pdbx_seq_one_letter_code
_entity_poly.pdbx_strand_id
1 'polypeptide(L)'
;HAKSRSCDSGRPGSTPHHRARAEDAYMALGFLHAQNRLWQMELIRRIAPGRLSEVFGPDMVETDQFFRTLGLGAYGAQSAAALRSRTGSESLRLLEAYLGGINEFVSHGPTPIEFTLVGLEKTPFVANVTV
;
A
#
# COMPACT_ATOMS: atom_id res chain seq x y z
N HIS A 1 -46.54 4.30 25.10
CA HIS A 1 -45.59 5.38 25.45
C HIS A 1 -44.17 4.81 25.32
N ALA A 2 -43.47 5.20 24.26
CA ALA A 2 -42.10 4.82 23.98
C ALA A 2 -41.14 5.84 24.61
N LYS A 3 -40.11 5.37 25.33
CA LYS A 3 -38.83 6.01 25.69
C LYS A 3 -38.25 5.18 26.85
N SER A 4 -36.99 4.79 26.93
CA SER A 4 -35.80 5.03 26.13
C SER A 4 -34.76 4.08 26.72
N ARG A 5 -34.19 3.16 25.93
CA ARG A 5 -32.97 2.45 26.35
C ARG A 5 -31.84 3.46 26.27
N SER A 6 -31.37 3.93 27.41
CA SER A 6 -30.15 4.70 27.51
C SER A 6 -29.00 3.78 27.10
N CYS A 7 -28.43 4.02 25.92
CA CYS A 7 -27.08 3.57 25.61
C CYS A 7 -26.14 4.30 26.56
N ASP A 8 -25.77 3.61 27.64
CA ASP A 8 -24.74 4.07 28.56
C ASP A 8 -23.38 3.95 27.88
N SER A 9 -22.73 5.10 27.80
CA SER A 9 -21.40 5.34 27.28
C SER A 9 -20.34 4.74 28.20
N GLY A 10 -19.41 3.96 27.62
CA GLY A 10 -18.09 3.74 28.21
C GLY A 10 -17.75 2.30 28.56
N ARG A 11 -17.11 1.58 27.63
CA ARG A 11 -16.08 0.60 28.00
C ARG A 11 -15.05 0.42 26.86
N PRO A 12 -13.78 0.79 27.06
CA PRO A 12 -12.71 0.55 26.09
C PRO A 12 -12.32 -0.93 26.18
N GLY A 13 -12.68 -1.75 25.18
CA GLY A 13 -12.33 -3.17 25.25
C GLY A 13 -13.05 -4.16 24.32
N SER A 14 -13.57 -3.74 23.17
CA SER A 14 -14.07 -4.68 22.14
C SER A 14 -12.91 -5.18 21.26
N THR A 15 -12.16 -6.15 21.79
CA THR A 15 -12.17 -7.58 21.42
C THR A 15 -11.27 -7.94 20.21
N PRO A 16 -10.17 -8.68 20.43
CA PRO A 16 -9.21 -9.10 19.39
C PRO A 16 -9.83 -9.72 18.12
N HIS A 17 -10.99 -10.37 18.25
CA HIS A 17 -11.69 -11.02 17.14
C HIS A 17 -12.17 -10.04 16.05
N HIS A 18 -12.56 -8.81 16.40
CA HIS A 18 -12.95 -7.81 15.39
C HIS A 18 -11.73 -7.33 14.59
N ARG A 19 -10.59 -7.16 15.27
CA ARG A 19 -9.32 -6.75 14.64
C ARG A 19 -8.79 -7.82 13.68
N ALA A 20 -8.82 -9.09 14.09
CA ALA A 20 -8.44 -10.20 13.23
C ALA A 20 -9.26 -10.22 11.92
N ARG A 21 -10.59 -10.03 12.01
CA ARG A 21 -11.45 -9.95 10.82
C ARG A 21 -11.14 -8.76 9.92
N ALA A 22 -10.76 -7.62 10.49
CA ALA A 22 -10.37 -6.45 9.71
C ALA A 22 -9.02 -6.68 9.00
N GLU A 23 -8.04 -7.24 9.69
CA GLU A 23 -6.73 -7.57 9.11
C GLU A 23 -6.87 -8.59 7.98
N ASP A 24 -7.67 -9.64 8.17
CA ASP A 24 -7.99 -10.62 7.11
C ASP A 24 -8.64 -9.96 5.88
N ALA A 25 -9.57 -9.02 6.09
CA ALA A 25 -10.23 -8.30 5.02
C ALA A 25 -9.26 -7.40 4.24
N TYR A 26 -8.34 -6.70 4.93
CA TYR A 26 -7.32 -5.89 4.30
C TYR A 26 -6.29 -6.74 3.54
N MET A 27 -5.94 -7.91 4.06
CA MET A 27 -5.10 -8.88 3.36
C MET A 27 -5.77 -9.37 2.07
N ALA A 28 -7.04 -9.77 2.14
CA ALA A 28 -7.80 -10.16 0.95
C ALA A 28 -7.92 -9.00 -0.07
N LEU A 29 -8.15 -7.78 0.41
CA LEU A 29 -8.18 -6.58 -0.41
C LEU A 29 -6.84 -6.37 -1.13
N GLY A 30 -5.71 -6.48 -0.41
CA GLY A 30 -4.38 -6.34 -0.99
C GLY A 30 -4.08 -7.38 -2.07
N PHE A 31 -4.45 -8.64 -1.82
CA PHE A 31 -4.29 -9.72 -2.79
C PHE A 31 -5.11 -9.47 -4.07
N LEU A 32 -6.40 -9.13 -3.94
CA LEU A 32 -7.27 -8.84 -5.07
C LEU A 32 -6.83 -7.59 -5.84
N HIS A 33 -6.32 -6.58 -5.13
CA HIS A 33 -5.81 -5.37 -5.77
C HIS A 33 -4.58 -5.69 -6.61
N ALA A 34 -3.61 -6.44 -6.07
CA ALA A 34 -2.45 -6.89 -6.81
C ALA A 34 -2.85 -7.75 -8.03
N GLN A 35 -3.80 -8.69 -7.86
CA GLN A 35 -4.28 -9.52 -8.96
C GLN A 35 -4.78 -8.72 -10.17
N ASN A 36 -5.45 -7.59 -9.94
CA ASN A 36 -6.06 -6.79 -11.00
C ASN A 36 -5.18 -5.63 -11.49
N ARG A 37 -4.25 -5.14 -10.66
CA ARG A 37 -3.62 -3.81 -10.85
C ARG A 37 -2.11 -3.81 -10.58
N LEU A 38 -1.47 -4.96 -10.43
CA LEU A 38 -0.03 -5.03 -10.06
C LEU A 38 0.87 -4.15 -10.93
N TRP A 39 0.66 -4.15 -12.24
CA TRP A 39 1.43 -3.30 -13.16
C TRP A 39 1.24 -1.80 -12.88
N GLN A 40 -0.01 -1.36 -12.70
CA GLN A 40 -0.31 0.04 -12.39
C GLN A 40 0.28 0.46 -11.05
N MET A 41 0.27 -0.43 -10.06
CA MET A 41 0.90 -0.18 -8.75
C MET A 41 2.42 -0.02 -8.88
N GLU A 42 3.08 -0.86 -9.68
CA GLU A 42 4.53 -0.75 -9.94
C GLU A 42 4.88 0.56 -10.67
N LEU A 43 4.07 1.01 -11.62
CA LEU A 43 4.24 2.30 -12.26
C LEU A 43 4.12 3.46 -11.27
N ILE A 44 3.08 3.47 -10.43
CA ILE A 44 2.87 4.52 -9.42
C ILE A 44 4.03 4.56 -8.41
N ARG A 45 4.53 3.38 -8.01
CA ARG A 45 5.71 3.23 -7.14
C ARG A 45 6.97 3.88 -7.73
N ARG A 46 7.09 3.94 -9.05
CA ARG A 46 8.23 4.55 -9.77
C ARG A 46 8.02 6.02 -10.10
N ILE A 47 6.78 6.43 -10.37
CA ILE A 47 6.43 7.83 -10.67
C ILE A 47 6.76 8.73 -9.49
N ALA A 48 6.34 8.37 -8.28
CA ALA A 48 6.50 9.21 -7.09
C ALA A 48 7.98 9.60 -6.79
N PRO A 49 8.97 8.68 -6.85
CA PRO A 49 10.39 9.03 -6.73
C PRO A 49 11.04 9.51 -8.04
N GLY A 50 10.33 9.52 -9.18
CA GLY A 50 10.88 9.83 -10.49
C GLY A 50 11.89 8.79 -10.96
N ARG A 51 11.45 7.54 -11.10
CA ARG A 51 12.24 6.37 -11.54
C ARG A 51 11.62 5.65 -12.74
N LEU A 52 10.82 6.34 -13.56
CA LEU A 52 10.25 5.78 -14.79
C LEU A 52 11.31 5.55 -15.86
N SER A 53 12.35 6.40 -15.92
CA SER A 53 13.45 6.25 -16.88
C SER A 53 14.26 4.97 -16.69
N GLU A 54 14.21 4.35 -15.51
CA GLU A 54 14.81 3.04 -15.28
C GLU A 54 14.13 1.91 -16.06
N VAL A 55 12.88 2.11 -16.47
CA VAL A 55 12.05 1.11 -17.16
C VAL A 55 11.90 1.43 -18.63
N PHE A 56 11.63 2.70 -18.94
CA PHE A 56 11.32 3.15 -20.31
C PHE A 56 12.48 3.89 -20.98
N GLY A 57 13.61 4.06 -20.28
CA GLY A 57 14.80 4.70 -20.82
C GLY A 57 14.78 6.23 -20.80
N PRO A 58 15.66 6.87 -21.59
CA PRO A 58 15.98 8.29 -21.48
C PRO A 58 14.80 9.23 -21.76
N ASP A 59 13.81 8.79 -22.55
CA ASP A 59 12.64 9.61 -22.90
C ASP A 59 11.79 9.99 -21.68
N MET A 60 11.88 9.24 -20.58
CA MET A 60 11.16 9.53 -19.34
C MET A 60 11.95 10.42 -18.36
N VAL A 61 13.17 10.85 -18.69
CA VAL A 61 14.03 11.62 -17.78
C VAL A 61 13.41 12.97 -17.41
N GLU A 62 12.76 13.65 -18.35
CA GLU A 62 12.07 14.92 -18.07
C GLU A 62 10.87 14.72 -17.15
N THR A 63 10.11 13.64 -17.37
CA THR A 63 8.98 13.25 -16.51
C THR A 63 9.46 12.94 -15.09
N ASP A 64 10.57 12.21 -14.96
CA ASP A 64 11.18 11.92 -13.67
C ASP A 64 11.63 13.19 -12.93
N GLN A 65 12.17 14.17 -13.66
CA GLN A 65 12.52 15.47 -13.08
C GLN A 65 11.28 16.20 -12.58
N PHE A 66 10.22 16.26 -13.38
CA PHE A 66 8.96 16.90 -13.00
C PHE A 66 8.39 16.31 -11.70
N PHE A 67 8.29 14.98 -11.59
CA PHE A 67 7.76 14.35 -10.38
C PHE A 67 8.67 14.52 -9.15
N ARG A 68 9.99 14.54 -9.34
CA ARG A 68 10.93 14.89 -8.25
C ARG A 68 10.74 16.33 -7.77
N THR A 69 10.48 17.28 -8.67
CA THR A 69 10.20 18.68 -8.32
C THR A 69 8.91 18.84 -7.51
N LEU A 70 7.89 18.01 -7.77
CA LEU A 70 6.67 17.98 -6.96
C LEU A 70 6.90 17.44 -5.53
N GLY A 71 8.04 16.80 -5.28
CA GLY A 71 8.42 16.32 -3.95
C GLY A 71 7.61 15.12 -3.45
N LEU A 72 6.83 14.46 -4.30
CA LEU A 72 5.93 13.37 -3.90
C LEU A 72 6.67 12.23 -3.19
N GLY A 73 7.83 11.82 -3.69
CA GLY A 73 8.67 10.83 -3.02
C GLY A 73 9.16 11.27 -1.64
N ALA A 74 9.48 12.55 -1.45
CA ALA A 74 9.92 13.08 -0.16
C ALA A 74 8.77 13.17 0.84
N TYR A 75 7.57 13.54 0.39
CA TYR A 75 6.36 13.56 1.22
C TYR A 75 5.89 12.15 1.58
N GLY A 76 5.98 11.19 0.66
CA GLY A 76 5.70 9.77 0.91
C GLY A 76 6.61 9.20 2.00
N ALA A 77 7.93 9.41 1.86
CA ALA A 77 8.91 8.97 2.86
C ALA A 77 8.65 9.58 4.26
N GLN A 78 8.28 10.85 4.33
CA GLN A 78 7.92 11.51 5.59
C GLN A 78 6.62 10.93 6.18
N SER A 79 5.60 10.72 5.35
CA SER A 79 4.32 10.12 5.75
C SER A 79 4.51 8.69 6.28
N ALA A 80 5.33 7.91 5.59
CA ALA A 80 5.72 6.57 6.00
C ALA A 80 6.47 6.56 7.34
N ALA A 81 7.40 7.49 7.54
CA ALA A 81 8.12 7.63 8.80
C ALA A 81 7.19 8.03 9.95
N ALA A 82 6.29 9.00 9.72
CA ALA A 82 5.30 9.44 10.69
C ALA A 82 4.28 8.35 11.06
N LEU A 83 3.91 7.49 10.11
CA LEU A 83 3.05 6.34 10.40
C LEU A 83 3.78 5.28 11.23
N ARG A 84 5.06 5.01 10.93
CA ARG A 84 5.88 4.05 11.68
C ARG A 84 6.18 4.49 13.11
N SER A 85 6.34 5.79 13.36
CA SER A 85 6.53 6.29 14.73
C SER A 85 5.31 6.05 15.63
N ARG A 86 4.15 5.76 15.04
CA ARG A 86 2.91 5.32 15.71
C ARG A 86 2.85 3.79 15.80
N THR A 87 3.92 3.19 16.30
CA THR A 87 4.07 1.74 16.46
C THR A 87 2.86 1.16 17.21
N GLY A 88 2.30 0.06 16.70
CA GLY A 88 1.12 -0.59 17.31
C GLY A 88 -0.23 0.09 17.03
N SER A 89 -0.26 1.19 16.27
CA SER A 89 -1.52 1.80 15.83
C SER A 89 -2.31 0.85 14.92
N GLU A 90 -3.64 0.94 14.98
CA GLU A 90 -4.53 0.15 14.13
C GLU A 90 -4.29 0.41 12.64
N SER A 91 -4.04 1.66 12.26
CA SER A 91 -3.72 2.03 10.89
C SER A 91 -2.46 1.34 10.35
N LEU A 92 -1.41 1.22 11.18
CA LEU A 92 -0.19 0.54 10.79
C LEU A 92 -0.43 -0.97 10.58
N ARG A 93 -1.17 -1.63 11.50
CA ARG A 93 -1.47 -3.06 11.35
C ARG A 93 -2.33 -3.37 10.12
N LEU A 94 -3.35 -2.54 9.84
CA LEU A 94 -4.18 -2.72 8.65
C LEU A 94 -3.40 -2.47 7.36
N LEU A 95 -2.48 -1.50 7.35
CA LEU A 95 -1.57 -1.28 6.23
C LEU A 95 -0.63 -2.48 6.02
N GLU A 96 -0.06 -3.03 7.10
CA GLU A 96 0.80 -4.21 7.05
C GLU A 96 0.05 -5.44 6.52
N ALA A 97 -1.20 -5.67 6.98
CA ALA A 97 -2.05 -6.74 6.48
C ALA A 97 -2.33 -6.59 4.97
N TYR A 98 -2.65 -5.37 4.53
CA TYR A 98 -2.84 -5.05 3.11
C TYR A 98 -1.59 -5.29 2.27
N LEU A 99 -0.42 -4.81 2.72
CA LEU A 99 0.86 -5.08 2.07
C LEU A 99 1.19 -6.58 2.05
N GLY A 100 0.84 -7.31 3.12
CA GLY A 100 0.96 -8.76 3.19
C GLY A 100 0.18 -9.46 2.07
N GLY A 101 -1.07 -9.05 1.85
CA GLY A 101 -1.89 -9.57 0.74
C GLY A 101 -1.31 -9.29 -0.64
N ILE A 102 -0.79 -8.08 -0.86
CA ILE A 102 -0.10 -7.72 -2.11
C ILE A 102 1.14 -8.62 -2.30
N ASN A 103 1.95 -8.76 -1.25
CA ASN A 103 3.21 -9.52 -1.32
C ASN A 103 2.98 -11.02 -1.50
N GLU A 104 1.87 -11.55 -1.02
CA GLU A 104 1.43 -12.91 -1.28
C GLU A 104 1.18 -13.13 -2.78
N PHE A 105 0.46 -12.22 -3.43
CA PHE A 105 0.25 -12.28 -4.88
C PHE A 105 1.55 -12.04 -5.66
N VAL A 106 2.40 -11.11 -5.21
CA VAL A 106 3.71 -10.87 -5.83
C VAL A 106 4.55 -12.14 -5.83
N SER A 107 4.52 -12.92 -4.75
CA SER A 107 5.34 -14.13 -4.60
C SER A 107 4.77 -15.33 -5.35
N HIS A 108 3.46 -15.56 -5.26
CA HIS A 108 2.83 -16.81 -5.74
C HIS A 108 1.91 -16.62 -6.95
N GLY A 109 1.49 -15.39 -7.24
CA GLY A 109 0.59 -15.07 -8.35
C GLY A 109 1.29 -15.02 -9.71
N PRO A 110 0.51 -15.10 -10.81
CA PRO A 110 1.05 -14.96 -12.16
C PRO A 110 1.67 -13.57 -12.35
N THR A 111 2.72 -13.52 -13.17
CA THR A 111 3.36 -12.26 -13.57
C THR A 111 2.57 -11.65 -14.73
N PRO A 112 2.11 -10.39 -14.61
CA PRO A 112 1.50 -9.67 -15.73
C PRO A 112 2.49 -9.56 -16.90
N ILE A 113 1.97 -9.61 -18.13
CA ILE A 113 2.81 -9.64 -19.35
C ILE A 113 3.69 -8.39 -19.47
N GLU A 114 3.24 -7.25 -18.94
CA GLU A 114 3.95 -5.98 -18.97
C GLU A 114 5.33 -6.09 -18.33
N PHE A 115 5.47 -6.82 -17.22
CA PHE A 115 6.76 -7.05 -16.55
C PHE A 115 7.74 -7.79 -17.47
N THR A 116 7.27 -8.81 -18.17
CA THR A 116 8.09 -9.56 -19.13
C THR A 116 8.47 -8.69 -20.32
N LEU A 117 7.57 -7.84 -20.82
CA LEU A 117 7.84 -6.95 -21.95
C LEU A 117 8.91 -5.90 -21.64
N VAL A 118 8.96 -5.39 -20.41
CA VAL A 118 9.96 -4.39 -19.99
C VAL A 118 11.18 -5.00 -19.28
N GLY A 119 11.24 -6.33 -19.16
CA GLY A 119 12.36 -7.03 -18.50
C GLY A 119 12.47 -6.75 -17.00
N LEU A 120 11.35 -6.52 -16.32
CA LEU A 120 11.30 -6.27 -14.88
C LEU A 120 10.89 -7.51 -14.09
N GLU A 121 11.51 -7.67 -12.92
CA GLU A 121 11.10 -8.65 -11.92
C GLU A 121 10.16 -8.02 -10.88
N LYS A 122 9.20 -8.82 -10.39
CA LYS A 122 8.29 -8.37 -9.32
C LYS A 122 9.10 -8.20 -8.03
N THR A 123 8.93 -7.06 -7.35
CA THR A 123 9.57 -6.82 -6.06
C THR A 123 8.53 -6.59 -4.96
N PRO A 124 8.79 -7.03 -3.71
CA PRO A 124 7.87 -6.81 -2.61
C PRO A 124 7.58 -5.33 -2.36
N PHE A 125 6.34 -5.04 -1.96
CA PHE A 125 5.86 -3.75 -1.53
C PHE A 125 6.09 -3.59 -0.02
N VAL A 126 6.66 -2.45 0.35
CA VAL A 126 7.12 -2.16 1.71
C VAL A 126 6.72 -0.74 2.09
N ALA A 127 6.22 -0.57 3.31
CA ALA A 127 5.65 0.70 3.76
C ALA A 127 6.64 1.89 3.80
N ASN A 128 7.94 1.69 3.53
CA ASN A 128 8.96 2.75 3.44
C ASN A 128 9.11 3.33 2.03
N VAL A 129 8.65 2.60 1.01
CA VAL A 129 8.80 2.98 -0.40
C VAL A 129 7.43 3.11 -1.10
N THR A 130 6.39 2.49 -0.53
CA THR A 130 5.09 2.30 -1.21
C THR A 130 4.03 3.34 -0.84
N VAL A 131 4.23 4.14 0.21
CA VAL A 131 3.24 5.15 0.67
C VAL A 131 3.76 6.55 0.41
#